data_AF-A0A419G6E2-F1
#
_entry.id   AF-A0A419G6E2-F1
#
_cell.length_a   1.000
_cell.length_b   1.000
_cell.length_c   1.000
_cell.angle_alpha   90.00
_cell.angle_beta   90.00
_cell.angle_gamma   90.00
#
_symmetry.space_group_name_H-M   'P 1'
#
loop_
_entity.id
_entity.type
_entity.pdbx_description
1 polymer ?
#
loop_
_entity_poly.entity_id
_entity_poly.type
_entity_poly.pdbx_seq_one_letter_code
_entity_poly.pdbx_strand_id
1 'polypeptide(L)'
;MSVELAAVLAGEFGLTRQERAFLVKTRRSLDRLERRHYFQFLRPREKVFKTYLTRQYNRLPVEEQQKWLDLTLDSMLAKGGEPDLVDCLVMNVIGPLRVFHHLRRRSEERGIRLKVMTSFGGLSMVLYLVVIITAVVLYFIARY
;
A
#
# COMPACT_ATOMS: atom_id res chain seq x y z
N MET A 1 -4.09 -11.76 -8.94
CA MET A 1 -4.82 -10.90 -7.99
C MET A 1 -5.09 -9.49 -8.51
N SER A 2 -4.13 -8.54 -8.56
CA SER A 2 -4.47 -7.16 -8.95
C SER A 2 -5.06 -7.05 -10.37
N VAL A 3 -4.55 -7.84 -11.32
CA VAL A 3 -5.08 -7.94 -12.69
C VAL A 3 -6.49 -8.56 -12.75
N GLU A 4 -6.75 -9.56 -11.90
CA GLU A 4 -8.04 -10.28 -11.83
C GLU A 4 -9.10 -9.41 -11.17
N LEU A 5 -8.78 -8.79 -10.03
CA LEU A 5 -9.66 -7.84 -9.36
C LEU A 5 -9.93 -6.60 -10.22
N ALA A 6 -8.93 -6.09 -10.94
CA ALA A 6 -9.15 -5.04 -11.93
C ALA A 6 -10.11 -5.49 -13.04
N ALA A 7 -10.07 -6.77 -13.44
CA ALA A 7 -11.01 -7.33 -14.42
C ALA A 7 -12.44 -7.40 -13.86
N VAL A 8 -12.59 -7.87 -12.61
CA VAL A 8 -13.89 -7.95 -11.93
C VAL A 8 -14.50 -6.56 -11.77
N LEU A 9 -13.72 -5.59 -11.27
CA LEU A 9 -14.18 -4.20 -11.17
C LEU A 9 -14.51 -3.60 -12.53
N ALA A 10 -13.74 -3.93 -13.57
CA ALA A 10 -14.04 -3.45 -14.92
C ALA A 10 -15.34 -4.02 -15.48
N GLY A 11 -15.62 -5.30 -15.25
CA GLY A 11 -16.87 -5.95 -15.65
C GLY A 11 -18.07 -5.39 -14.89
N GLU A 12 -17.98 -5.28 -13.56
CA GLU A 12 -19.09 -4.84 -12.71
C GLU A 12 -19.46 -3.37 -12.94
N PHE A 13 -18.48 -2.49 -13.17
CA PHE A 13 -18.69 -1.05 -13.26
C PHE A 13 -18.56 -0.48 -14.66
N GLY A 14 -18.47 -1.35 -15.68
CA GLY A 14 -18.34 -0.95 -17.08
C GLY A 14 -17.11 -0.09 -17.36
N LEU A 15 -15.98 -0.41 -16.72
CA LEU A 15 -14.74 0.36 -16.92
C LEU A 15 -14.15 0.03 -18.29
N THR A 16 -13.62 1.06 -18.94
CA THR A 16 -12.91 0.92 -20.20
C THR A 16 -11.62 0.12 -20.04
N ARG A 17 -11.09 -0.40 -21.14
CA ARG A 17 -9.80 -1.13 -21.15
C ARG A 17 -8.65 -0.27 -20.60
N GLN A 18 -8.70 1.05 -20.85
CA GLN A 18 -7.71 2.00 -20.33
C GLN A 18 -7.83 2.16 -18.81
N GLU A 19 -9.04 2.34 -18.29
CA GLU A 19 -9.27 2.44 -16.84
C GLU A 19 -8.86 1.16 -16.10
N ARG A 20 -9.14 -0.01 -16.67
CA ARG A 20 -8.66 -1.29 -16.14
C ARG A 20 -7.13 -1.32 -16.06
N ALA A 21 -6.44 -0.80 -17.08
CA ALA A 21 -4.98 -0.74 -17.07
C ALA A 21 -4.44 0.22 -16.00
N PHE A 22 -5.15 1.33 -15.72
CA PHE A 22 -4.77 2.24 -14.64
C PHE A 22 -4.84 1.59 -13.27
N LEU A 23 -5.84 0.75 -13.03
CA LEU A 23 -6.06 0.11 -11.73
C LEU A 23 -4.86 -0.75 -11.27
N VAL A 24 -4.12 -1.36 -12.20
CA VAL A 24 -2.97 -2.22 -11.89
C VAL A 24 -1.65 -1.43 -11.73
N LYS A 25 -1.67 -0.12 -11.99
CA LYS A 25 -0.51 0.76 -11.85
C LYS A 25 -0.37 1.31 -10.43
N THR A 26 0.86 1.51 -9.97
CA THR A 26 1.11 2.27 -8.74
C THR A 26 0.84 3.75 -8.99
N ARG A 27 0.43 4.49 -7.95
CA ARG A 27 0.19 5.95 -8.06
C ARG A 27 1.39 6.71 -8.61
N ARG A 28 2.62 6.27 -8.30
CA ARG A 28 3.86 6.90 -8.78
C ARG A 28 4.11 6.66 -10.27
N SER A 29 3.63 5.53 -10.81
CA SER A 29 3.79 5.16 -12.22
C SER A 29 2.76 5.76 -13.16
N LEU A 30 1.75 6.47 -12.64
CA LEU A 30 0.75 7.14 -13.48
C LEU A 30 1.34 8.39 -14.14
N ASP A 31 1.17 8.53 -15.44
CA ASP A 31 1.50 9.76 -16.18
C ASP A 31 0.49 10.89 -15.87
N ARG A 32 0.80 12.14 -16.24
CA ARG A 32 -0.03 13.32 -16.00
C ARG A 32 -1.46 13.15 -16.52
N LEU A 33 -1.63 12.62 -17.73
CA LEU A 33 -2.96 12.38 -18.31
C LEU A 33 -3.71 11.28 -17.55
N GLU A 34 -3.03 10.20 -17.20
CA GLU A 34 -3.59 9.08 -16.44
C GLU A 34 -4.02 9.51 -15.04
N ARG A 35 -3.21 10.33 -14.35
CA ARG A 35 -3.58 10.92 -13.06
C ARG A 35 -4.82 11.79 -13.19
N ARG A 36 -4.87 12.68 -14.18
CA ARG A 36 -6.04 13.53 -14.40
C ARG A 36 -7.30 12.68 -14.59
N HIS A 37 -7.22 11.66 -15.44
CA HIS A 37 -8.33 10.75 -15.68
C HIS A 37 -8.74 9.99 -14.41
N TYR A 38 -7.77 9.43 -13.67
CA TYR A 38 -8.02 8.76 -12.41
C TYR A 38 -8.76 9.66 -11.40
N PHE A 39 -8.27 10.89 -11.21
CA PHE A 39 -8.88 11.82 -10.26
C PHE A 39 -10.27 12.30 -10.69
N GLN A 40 -10.54 12.40 -11.99
CA GLN A 40 -11.82 12.86 -12.52
C GLN A 40 -12.89 11.75 -12.58
N PHE A 41 -12.52 10.52 -12.91
CA PHE A 41 -13.50 9.46 -13.21
C PHE A 41 -13.48 8.29 -12.22
N LEU A 42 -12.30 7.82 -11.83
CA LEU A 42 -12.16 6.64 -10.98
C LEU A 42 -12.27 6.98 -9.49
N ARG A 43 -11.59 8.04 -9.03
CA ARG A 43 -11.59 8.44 -7.61
C ARG A 43 -12.98 8.80 -7.08
N PRO A 44 -13.87 9.52 -7.81
CA PRO A 44 -15.23 9.76 -7.34
C PRO A 44 -16.04 8.48 -7.11
N ARG A 45 -15.73 7.42 -7.85
CA ARG A 45 -16.38 6.10 -7.75
C ARG A 45 -15.74 5.19 -6.70
N GLU A 46 -14.64 5.61 -6.07
CA GLU A 46 -13.87 4.82 -5.10
C GLU A 46 -14.74 4.31 -3.94
N LYS A 47 -15.69 5.12 -3.46
CA LYS A 47 -16.63 4.72 -2.41
C LYS A 47 -17.48 3.52 -2.84
N VAL A 48 -17.94 3.51 -4.10
CA VAL A 48 -18.77 2.43 -4.65
C VAL A 48 -17.95 1.15 -4.79
N PHE A 49 -16.73 1.25 -5.31
CA PHE A 49 -15.82 0.11 -5.40
C PHE A 49 -15.54 -0.49 -4.03
N LYS A 50 -15.26 0.36 -3.04
CA LYS A 50 -15.03 -0.07 -1.66
C LYS A 50 -16.24 -0.79 -1.10
N THR A 51 -17.44 -0.23 -1.22
CA THR A 51 -18.67 -0.88 -0.73
C THR A 51 -18.91 -2.23 -1.37
N TYR A 52 -18.69 -2.36 -2.69
CA TYR A 52 -18.79 -3.64 -3.39
C TYR A 52 -17.78 -4.65 -2.85
N LEU A 53 -16.49 -4.29 -2.79
CA LEU A 53 -15.43 -5.17 -2.31
C LEU A 53 -15.61 -5.57 -0.85
N THR A 54 -16.06 -4.66 0.03
CA THR A 54 -16.39 -4.99 1.42
C THR A 54 -17.52 -6.00 1.52
N ARG A 55 -18.58 -5.86 0.71
CA ARG A 55 -19.67 -6.85 0.68
C ARG A 55 -19.18 -8.20 0.20
N GLN A 56 -18.34 -8.25 -0.84
CA GLN A 56 -17.78 -9.50 -1.32
C GLN A 56 -16.89 -10.13 -0.25
N TYR A 57 -15.93 -9.39 0.28
CA TYR A 57 -15.00 -9.86 1.30
C TYR A 57 -15.71 -10.44 2.54
N ASN A 58 -16.75 -9.77 3.04
CA ASN A 58 -17.49 -10.22 4.22
C ASN A 58 -18.32 -11.49 3.97
N ARG A 59 -18.59 -11.84 2.71
CA ARG A 59 -19.28 -13.10 2.34
C ARG A 59 -18.30 -14.27 2.18
N LEU A 60 -17.01 -14.00 2.06
CA LEU A 60 -16.00 -15.03 1.88
C LEU A 60 -15.73 -15.76 3.19
N PRO A 61 -15.47 -17.08 3.15
CA PRO A 61 -14.95 -17.81 4.30
C PRO A 61 -13.56 -17.30 4.71
N VAL A 62 -13.18 -17.53 5.96
CA VAL A 62 -11.92 -17.02 6.55
C VAL A 62 -10.69 -17.41 5.73
N GLU A 63 -10.67 -18.60 5.15
CA GLU A 63 -9.58 -19.07 4.29
C GLU A 63 -9.43 -18.23 3.02
N GLU A 64 -10.54 -17.85 2.39
CA GLU A 64 -10.52 -17.01 1.18
C GLU A 64 -10.20 -15.56 1.51
N GLN A 65 -10.66 -15.06 2.66
CA GLN A 65 -10.22 -13.76 3.18
C GLN A 65 -8.70 -13.71 3.40
N GLN A 66 -8.13 -14.80 3.91
CA GLN A 66 -6.68 -14.92 4.08
C GLN A 66 -5.96 -15.00 2.73
N LYS A 67 -6.50 -15.75 1.75
CA LYS A 67 -5.98 -15.73 0.36
C LYS A 67 -5.96 -14.33 -0.23
N TRP A 68 -6.98 -13.51 0.03
CA TRP A 68 -6.98 -12.12 -0.44
C TRP A 68 -5.81 -11.32 0.13
N LEU A 69 -5.59 -11.44 1.44
CA LEU A 69 -4.44 -10.82 2.11
C LEU A 69 -3.12 -11.29 1.48
N ASP A 70 -2.90 -12.60 1.39
CA ASP A 70 -1.65 -13.16 0.87
C ASP A 70 -1.35 -12.71 -0.57
N LEU A 71 -2.37 -12.70 -1.41
CA LEU A 71 -2.26 -12.27 -2.79
C LEU A 71 -2.00 -10.77 -2.93
N THR A 72 -2.62 -9.93 -2.09
CA THR A 72 -2.30 -8.49 -2.03
C THR A 72 -0.86 -8.28 -1.57
N LEU A 73 -0.38 -9.03 -0.58
CA LEU A 73 1.01 -8.96 -0.11
C LEU A 73 2.00 -9.33 -1.21
N ASP A 74 1.76 -10.42 -1.94
CA ASP A 74 2.64 -10.85 -3.03
C ASP A 74 2.66 -9.82 -4.18
N SER A 75 1.49 -9.23 -4.50
CA SER A 75 1.37 -8.13 -5.46
C SER A 75 2.19 -6.91 -5.05
N MET A 76 2.11 -6.49 -3.79
CA MET A 76 2.87 -5.36 -3.25
C MET A 76 4.37 -5.66 -3.20
N LEU A 77 4.78 -6.86 -2.79
CA LEU A 77 6.18 -7.27 -2.74
C LEU A 77 6.82 -7.24 -4.13
N ALA A 78 6.11 -7.73 -5.16
CA ALA A 78 6.58 -7.67 -6.55
C ALA A 78 6.82 -6.22 -7.02
N LYS A 79 6.13 -5.24 -6.44
CA LYS A 79 6.27 -3.81 -6.71
C LYS A 79 7.19 -3.09 -5.71
N GLY A 80 7.98 -3.82 -4.92
CA GLY A 80 8.90 -3.24 -3.94
C GLY A 80 8.20 -2.62 -2.73
N GLY A 81 7.01 -3.11 -2.38
CA GLY A 81 6.20 -2.65 -1.26
C GLY A 81 5.18 -1.58 -1.59
N GLU A 82 5.15 -1.08 -2.84
CA GLU A 82 4.15 -0.10 -3.26
C GLU A 82 2.84 -0.78 -3.68
N PRO A 83 1.70 -0.37 -3.10
CA PRO A 83 0.41 -0.82 -3.58
C PRO A 83 0.07 -0.16 -4.93
N ASP A 84 -0.50 -0.95 -5.84
CA ASP A 84 -1.25 -0.39 -6.97
C ASP A 84 -2.62 0.16 -6.52
N LEU A 85 -3.38 0.74 -7.45
CA LEU A 85 -4.69 1.30 -7.12
C LEU A 85 -5.69 0.23 -6.62
N VAL A 86 -5.62 -1.01 -7.14
CA VAL A 86 -6.45 -2.12 -6.64
C VAL A 86 -6.00 -2.55 -5.26
N ASP A 87 -4.69 -2.71 -5.05
CA ASP A 87 -4.10 -3.05 -3.76
C ASP A 87 -4.54 -2.01 -2.72
N CYS A 88 -4.57 -0.71 -3.07
CA CYS A 88 -5.09 0.34 -2.18
C CYS A 88 -6.58 0.15 -1.82
N LEU A 89 -7.41 -0.23 -2.79
CA LEU A 89 -8.83 -0.53 -2.54
C LEU A 89 -8.98 -1.73 -1.61
N VAL A 90 -8.24 -2.81 -1.85
CA VAL A 90 -8.29 -4.03 -1.05
C VAL A 90 -7.75 -3.79 0.36
N MET A 91 -6.65 -3.04 0.50
CA MET A 91 -6.11 -2.62 1.80
C MET A 91 -7.16 -1.86 2.63
N ASN A 92 -7.95 -1.01 1.98
CA ASN A 92 -9.03 -0.27 2.65
C ASN A 92 -10.22 -1.15 3.08
N VAL A 93 -10.32 -2.38 2.56
CA VAL A 93 -11.32 -3.38 2.95
C VAL A 93 -10.78 -4.30 4.04
N ILE A 94 -9.59 -4.88 3.85
CA ILE A 94 -8.96 -5.81 4.81
C ILE A 94 -8.52 -5.07 6.09
N GLY A 95 -8.07 -3.83 5.95
CA GLY A 95 -7.49 -3.03 7.01
C GLY A 95 -6.01 -2.73 6.73
N PRO A 96 -5.62 -1.46 6.57
CA PRO A 96 -4.27 -1.11 6.16
C PRO A 96 -3.19 -1.52 7.17
N LEU A 97 -3.48 -1.42 8.47
CA LEU A 97 -2.55 -1.82 9.54
C LEU A 97 -2.20 -3.30 9.46
N ARG A 98 -3.21 -4.16 9.25
CA ARG A 98 -3.01 -5.60 9.10
C ARG A 98 -2.15 -5.89 7.87
N VAL A 99 -2.46 -5.27 6.73
CA VAL A 99 -1.69 -5.47 5.49
C VAL A 99 -0.24 -5.01 5.68
N PHE A 100 0.01 -3.81 6.22
CA PHE A 100 1.39 -3.33 6.43
C PHE A 100 2.18 -4.18 7.42
N HIS A 101 1.53 -4.65 8.50
CA HIS A 101 2.18 -5.54 9.47
C HIS A 101 2.63 -6.85 8.80
N HIS A 102 1.74 -7.51 8.05
CA HIS A 102 2.10 -8.74 7.34
C HIS A 102 3.08 -8.50 6.19
N LEU A 103 3.01 -7.36 5.50
CA LEU A 103 3.95 -7.00 4.43
C LEU A 103 5.36 -6.87 4.98
N ARG A 104 5.52 -6.17 6.10
CA ARG A 104 6.80 -6.03 6.77
C ARG A 104 7.35 -7.42 7.14
N ARG A 105 6.57 -8.22 7.85
CA ARG A 105 6.98 -9.56 8.27
C ARG A 105 7.39 -10.45 7.08
N ARG A 106 6.56 -10.51 6.03
CA ARG A 106 6.85 -11.32 4.82
C ARG A 106 8.07 -10.78 4.05
N SER A 107 8.31 -9.47 4.09
CA SER A 107 9.51 -8.87 3.48
C SER A 107 10.78 -9.22 4.24
N GLU A 108 10.73 -9.26 5.57
CA GLU A 108 11.83 -9.66 6.45
C GLU A 108 12.13 -11.16 6.25
N GLU A 109 11.09 -12.01 6.24
CA GLU A 109 11.21 -13.45 5.99
C GLU A 109 11.80 -13.77 4.60
N ARG A 110 11.48 -12.99 3.58
CA ARG A 110 11.99 -13.18 2.20
C ARG A 110 13.27 -12.39 1.88
N GLY A 111 13.78 -11.60 2.82
CA GLY A 111 14.94 -10.74 2.59
C GLY A 111 14.73 -9.64 1.52
N ILE A 112 13.48 -9.23 1.27
CA ILE A 112 13.15 -8.22 0.25
C ILE A 112 13.15 -6.83 0.88
N ARG A 113 13.98 -5.92 0.36
CA ARG A 113 13.98 -4.51 0.80
C ARG A 113 12.75 -3.78 0.26
N LEU A 114 11.88 -3.30 1.16
CA LEU A 114 10.72 -2.48 0.82
C LEU A 114 11.15 -1.03 0.50
N LYS A 115 10.89 -0.56 -0.72
CA LYS A 115 11.13 0.84 -1.15
C LYS A 115 10.27 1.85 -0.37
N VAL A 116 9.15 1.41 0.19
CA VAL A 116 8.23 2.27 0.96
C VAL A 116 8.73 2.52 2.39
N MET A 117 9.58 1.64 2.92
CA MET A 117 10.11 1.74 4.29
C MET A 117 11.49 2.39 4.37
N THR A 118 12.14 2.72 3.24
CA THR A 118 13.42 3.44 3.26
C THR A 118 13.29 4.85 3.85
N SER A 119 12.09 5.44 3.90
CA SER A 119 11.84 6.72 4.56
C SER A 119 11.71 6.62 6.09
N PHE A 120 11.45 5.44 6.66
CA PHE A 120 11.36 5.25 8.11
C PHE A 120 12.73 5.37 8.81
N GLY A 121 13.83 5.16 8.07
CA GLY A 121 15.19 5.35 8.60
C GLY A 121 15.52 6.80 8.97
N GLY A 122 14.76 7.79 8.45
CA GLY A 122 14.98 9.20 8.80
C GLY A 122 14.66 9.51 10.27
N LEU A 123 13.61 8.90 10.83
CA LEU A 123 13.16 9.23 12.19
C LEU A 123 14.10 8.64 13.27
N SER A 124 14.62 7.42 13.04
CA SER A 124 15.65 6.83 13.90
C SER A 124 16.97 7.59 13.83
N MET A 125 17.36 8.06 12.65
CA MET A 125 18.57 8.89 12.48
C MET A 125 18.47 10.23 13.23
N VAL A 126 17.30 10.88 13.19
CA VAL A 126 17.04 12.11 13.95
C VAL A 126 17.10 11.85 15.46
N LEU A 127 16.52 10.75 15.94
CA LEU A 127 16.61 10.38 17.36
C LEU A 127 18.06 10.16 17.81
N TYR A 128 18.87 9.45 17.01
CA TYR A 128 20.29 9.27 17.32
C TYR A 128 21.05 10.60 17.36
N LEU A 129 20.77 11.51 16.41
CA LEU A 129 21.39 12.82 16.38
C LEU A 129 21.09 13.63 17.64
N VAL A 130 19.82 13.64 18.09
CA VAL A 130 19.42 14.34 19.32
C VAL A 130 20.17 13.78 20.52
N VAL A 131 20.18 12.45 20.69
CA VAL A 131 20.87 11.79 21.81
C VAL A 131 22.37 12.11 21.82
N ILE A 132 23.03 12.10 20.66
CA ILE A 132 24.46 12.44 20.54
C ILE A 132 24.69 13.90 20.95
N ILE A 133 23.88 14.84 20.45
CA ILE A 133 24.01 16.27 20.80
C ILE A 133 23.79 16.46 22.30
N THR A 134 22.77 15.85 22.89
CA THR A 134 22.49 15.95 24.32
C THR A 134 23.65 15.41 25.15
N ALA A 135 24.23 14.27 24.76
CA ALA A 135 25.38 13.68 25.43
C ALA A 135 26.63 14.59 25.36
N VAL A 136 26.89 15.19 24.20
CA VAL A 136 28.00 16.15 24.02
C VAL A 136 27.82 17.39 24.90
N VAL A 137 26.61 17.97 24.91
CA VAL A 137 26.32 19.15 25.75
C VAL A 137 26.48 18.82 27.24
N LEU A 138 25.92 17.69 27.70
CA LEU A 138 26.08 17.25 29.09
C LEU A 138 27.54 17.01 29.46
N TYR A 139 28.33 16.43 28.55
CA TYR A 139 29.76 16.21 28.78
C TYR A 139 30.52 17.53 28.94
N PHE A 140 30.22 18.56 28.14
CA PHE A 140 30.84 19.87 28.30
C PHE A 140 30.37 20.61 29.56
N ILE A 141 29.10 20.49 29.94
CA ILE A 141 28.58 21.06 31.20
C ILE A 141 29.20 20.38 32.42
N ALA A 142 29.34 19.06 32.40
CA ALA A 142 29.90 18.29 33.53
C ALA A 142 31.41 18.46 33.70
N ARG A 143 32.10 18.97 32.67
CA ARG A 143 33.56 19.18 32.68
C ARG A 143 33.95 20.64 32.97
N TYR A 144 32.97 21.54 33.03
CA TYR A 144 33.09 22.92 33.50
C TYR A 144 32.62 23.03 34.96
#